data_AF-A0A2G2XYI4-F1
#
_entry.id   AF-A0A2G2XYI4-F1
#
_cell.length_a   1.000
_cell.length_b   1.000
_cell.length_c   1.000
_cell.angle_alpha   90.00
_cell.angle_beta   90.00
_cell.angle_gamma   90.00
#
_symmetry.space_group_name_H-M   'P 1'
#
loop_
_entity.id
_entity.type
_entity.pdbx_description
1 polymer ?
#
loop_
_entity_poly.entity_id
_entity_poly.type
_entity_poly.pdbx_seq_one_letter_code
_entity_poly.pdbx_strand_id
1 'polypeptide(L)'
;MSNACSESSPDPTGGIELELQKFFKHDGPQQRYLCALLDDAQKIFDDMHEDLKNVVSWTAIMSGYIGVGKFRKVIELSRRSLEMGLRPDSFSILRILLACIRVGDVIAGE
;
A
#
# COMPACT_ATOMS: atom_id res chain seq x y z
N MET A 1 27.96 22.31 31.78
CA MET A 1 28.39 23.30 30.77
C MET A 1 28.85 22.53 29.54
N SER A 2 28.56 23.10 28.38
CA SER A 2 28.84 22.66 27.00
C SER A 2 27.86 21.69 26.35
N ASN A 3 27.08 22.34 25.47
CA ASN A 3 26.14 21.84 24.49
C ASN A 3 26.83 20.98 23.41
N ALA A 4 26.08 20.03 22.87
CA ALA A 4 26.16 19.66 21.47
C ALA A 4 24.73 19.63 20.92
N CYS A 5 24.31 20.76 20.35
CA CYS A 5 23.28 20.73 19.31
C CYS A 5 23.82 19.87 18.17
N SER A 6 23.19 18.74 17.93
CA SER A 6 23.16 18.11 16.63
C SER A 6 21.69 18.04 16.28
N GLU A 7 21.24 19.03 15.53
CA GLU A 7 19.88 19.14 15.02
C GLU A 7 19.56 17.86 14.24
N SER A 8 18.78 16.96 14.83
CA SER A 8 18.05 15.95 14.08
C SER A 8 16.92 16.67 13.37
N SER A 9 17.17 17.02 12.11
CA SER A 9 16.15 17.48 11.17
C SER A 9 14.90 16.59 11.29
N PRO A 10 13.68 17.15 11.35
CA PRO A 10 12.47 16.35 11.42
C PRO A 10 12.37 15.53 10.13
N ASP A 11 12.54 14.21 10.25
CA ASP A 11 12.32 13.29 9.14
C ASP A 11 10.87 13.41 8.65
N PRO A 12 10.63 13.90 7.41
CA PRO A 12 9.28 14.09 6.88
C PRO A 12 8.55 12.75 6.63
N THR A 13 9.25 11.62 6.76
CA THR A 13 8.70 10.27 6.57
C THR A 13 7.90 9.80 7.79
N GLY A 14 8.23 10.30 8.99
CA GLY A 14 7.62 9.86 10.25
C GLY A 14 6.12 10.15 10.38
N GLY A 15 5.63 11.21 9.74
CA GLY A 15 4.21 11.58 9.79
C GLY A 15 3.31 10.58 9.05
N ILE A 16 3.81 9.97 7.99
CA ILE A 16 3.04 9.06 7.14
C ILE A 16 3.11 7.62 7.67
N GLU A 17 4.28 7.22 8.18
CA GLU A 17 4.49 5.95 8.90
C GLU A 17 3.56 5.84 10.13
N LEU A 18 3.42 6.92 10.91
CA LEU A 18 2.61 6.95 12.12
C LEU A 18 1.09 6.96 11.85
N GLU A 19 0.63 7.59 10.77
CA GLU A 19 -0.78 7.52 10.36
C GLU A 19 -1.15 6.13 9.80
N LEU A 20 -0.21 5.47 9.14
CA LEU A 20 -0.42 4.11 8.64
C LEU A 20 -0.36 3.07 9.77
N GLN A 21 0.50 3.24 10.78
CA GLN A 21 0.51 2.38 11.98
C GLN A 21 -0.80 2.41 12.77
N LYS A 22 -1.58 3.50 12.72
CA LYS A 22 -2.94 3.55 13.28
C LYS A 22 -3.94 2.68 12.51
N PHE A 23 -3.74 2.51 11.19
CA PHE A 23 -4.53 1.61 10.35
C PHE A 23 -4.16 0.13 10.56
N PHE A 24 -2.89 -0.16 10.88
CA PHE A 24 -2.37 -1.53 10.99
C PHE A 24 -2.61 -2.23 12.33
N LYS A 25 -3.09 -1.54 13.39
CA LYS A 25 -3.29 -2.14 14.72
C LYS A 25 -4.64 -2.84 14.93
N HIS A 26 -5.30 -3.31 13.87
CA HIS A 26 -6.56 -4.05 13.96
C HIS A 26 -6.41 -5.53 13.52
N ASP A 27 -5.51 -6.27 14.17
CA ASP A 27 -5.47 -7.74 14.12
C ASP A 27 -6.65 -8.34 14.92
N GLY A 28 -7.87 -8.06 14.46
CA GLY A 28 -9.12 -8.57 15.01
C GLY A 28 -9.81 -9.58 14.08
N PRO A 29 -10.86 -10.28 14.57
CA PRO A 29 -11.63 -11.25 13.79
C PRO A 29 -12.27 -10.70 12.50
N GLN A 30 -12.32 -9.37 12.30
CA GLN A 30 -12.78 -8.74 11.05
C GLN A 30 -11.88 -9.01 9.83
N GLN A 31 -10.60 -9.37 10.02
CA GLN A 31 -9.65 -9.55 8.90
C GLN A 31 -10.12 -10.59 7.87
N ARG A 32 -10.76 -11.67 8.33
CA ARG A 32 -11.25 -12.74 7.46
C ARG A 32 -12.38 -12.28 6.55
N TYR A 33 -13.23 -11.37 7.03
CA TYR A 33 -14.32 -10.77 6.25
C TYR A 33 -13.78 -9.80 5.19
N LEU A 34 -12.76 -9.01 5.54
CA LEU A 34 -12.09 -8.10 4.60
C LEU A 34 -11.40 -8.85 3.46
N CYS A 35 -10.78 -10.00 3.73
CA CYS A 35 -10.21 -10.85 2.68
C CYS A 35 -11.25 -11.31 1.66
N ALA A 36 -12.41 -11.80 2.11
CA ALA A 36 -13.47 -12.25 1.22
C ALA A 36 -14.02 -11.09 0.37
N LEU A 37 -14.26 -9.93 1.00
CA LEU A 37 -14.73 -8.73 0.29
C LEU A 37 -13.71 -8.24 -0.75
N LEU A 38 -12.41 -8.34 -0.46
CA LEU A 38 -11.35 -7.98 -1.41
C LEU A 38 -11.25 -8.94 -2.58
N ASP A 39 -11.48 -10.23 -2.36
CA ASP A 39 -11.49 -11.20 -3.44
C ASP A 39 -12.67 -10.94 -4.40
N ASP A 40 -13.84 -10.52 -3.89
CA ASP A 40 -14.97 -10.09 -4.72
C ASP A 40 -14.71 -8.75 -5.41
N ALA A 41 -14.12 -7.79 -4.72
CA ALA A 41 -13.69 -6.52 -5.34
C ALA A 41 -12.66 -6.75 -6.46
N GLN A 42 -11.75 -7.70 -6.29
CA GLN A 42 -10.77 -8.09 -7.31
C GLN A 42 -11.45 -8.71 -8.54
N LYS A 43 -12.47 -9.57 -8.36
CA LYS A 43 -13.24 -10.11 -9.49
C LYS A 43 -13.92 -9.01 -10.29
N ILE A 44 -14.65 -8.12 -9.61
CA ILE A 44 -15.30 -6.97 -10.25
C ILE A 44 -14.27 -6.12 -10.98
N PHE A 45 -13.13 -5.87 -10.33
CA PHE A 45 -12.04 -5.13 -10.94
C PHE A 45 -11.51 -5.84 -12.19
N ASP A 46 -11.25 -7.15 -12.14
CA ASP A 46 -10.74 -7.91 -13.28
C ASP A 46 -11.75 -7.93 -14.44
N ASP A 47 -13.05 -8.04 -14.16
CA ASP A 47 -14.16 -8.04 -15.13
C ASP A 47 -14.42 -6.66 -15.77
N MET A 48 -13.96 -5.56 -15.15
CA MET A 48 -14.07 -4.22 -15.76
C MET A 48 -13.29 -4.14 -17.07
N HIS A 49 -13.89 -3.50 -18.07
CA HIS A 49 -13.20 -3.13 -19.31
C HIS A 49 -11.93 -2.32 -19.01
N GLU A 50 -10.85 -2.59 -19.75
CA GLU A 50 -9.55 -1.94 -19.53
C GLU A 50 -9.63 -0.41 -19.61
N ASP A 51 -10.45 0.13 -20.52
CA ASP A 51 -10.67 1.57 -20.67
C ASP A 51 -11.34 2.22 -19.45
N LEU A 52 -12.04 1.45 -18.61
CA LEU A 52 -12.67 1.92 -17.39
C LEU A 52 -11.74 1.85 -16.16
N LYS A 53 -10.62 1.11 -16.26
CA LYS A 53 -9.65 0.92 -15.17
C LYS A 53 -8.73 2.14 -15.04
N ASN A 54 -9.24 3.22 -14.45
CA ASN A 54 -8.49 4.45 -14.20
C ASN A 54 -7.67 4.43 -12.89
N VAL A 55 -6.86 5.47 -12.65
CA VAL A 55 -6.00 5.60 -11.44
C VAL A 55 -6.78 5.40 -10.14
N VAL A 56 -8.03 5.87 -10.07
CA VAL A 56 -8.87 5.74 -8.87
C VAL A 56 -9.22 4.26 -8.61
N SER A 57 -9.63 3.52 -9.64
CA SER A 57 -9.94 2.09 -9.49
C SER A 57 -8.72 1.26 -9.05
N TRP A 58 -7.55 1.54 -9.63
CA TRP A 58 -6.27 0.91 -9.26
C TRP A 58 -5.86 1.22 -7.82
N THR A 59 -5.96 2.49 -7.43
CA THR A 59 -5.61 2.90 -6.07
C THR A 59 -6.56 2.33 -5.03
N ALA A 60 -7.85 2.21 -5.34
CA ALA A 60 -8.83 1.59 -4.45
C ALA A 60 -8.48 0.12 -4.18
N ILE A 61 -8.24 -0.68 -5.22
CA ILE A 61 -7.93 -2.11 -5.05
C ILE A 61 -6.57 -2.32 -4.35
N MET A 62 -5.55 -1.51 -4.69
CA MET A 62 -4.24 -1.56 -4.01
C MET A 62 -4.34 -1.18 -2.52
N SER A 63 -5.15 -0.18 -2.18
CA SER A 63 -5.36 0.24 -0.78
C SER A 63 -5.97 -0.87 0.05
N GLY A 64 -6.94 -1.58 -0.52
CA GLY A 64 -7.58 -2.72 0.10
C GLY A 64 -6.56 -3.80 0.46
N TYR A 65 -5.68 -4.17 -0.48
CA TYR A 65 -4.64 -5.17 -0.24
C TYR A 65 -3.57 -4.72 0.78
N ILE A 66 -3.20 -3.43 0.81
CA ILE A 66 -2.36 -2.89 1.89
C ILE A 66 -3.05 -3.06 3.25
N GLY A 67 -4.33 -2.71 3.35
CA GLY A 67 -5.11 -2.80 4.59
C GLY A 67 -5.17 -4.21 5.17
N VAL A 68 -5.09 -5.24 4.32
CA VAL A 68 -5.04 -6.65 4.77
C VAL A 68 -3.64 -7.26 4.78
N GLY A 69 -2.59 -6.46 4.57
CA GLY A 69 -1.19 -6.92 4.61
C GLY A 69 -0.76 -7.78 3.40
N LYS A 70 -1.54 -7.84 2.32
CA LYS A 70 -1.21 -8.59 1.10
C LYS A 70 -0.33 -7.75 0.15
N PHE A 71 0.84 -7.33 0.63
CA PHE A 71 1.72 -6.40 -0.08
C PHE A 71 2.24 -6.89 -1.44
N ARG A 72 2.51 -8.20 -1.58
CA ARG A 72 2.90 -8.80 -2.87
C ARG A 72 1.86 -8.55 -3.96
N LYS A 73 0.58 -8.59 -3.61
CA LYS A 73 -0.51 -8.37 -4.56
C LYS A 73 -0.56 -6.92 -5.05
N VAL A 74 -0.18 -5.97 -4.19
CA VAL A 74 -0.08 -4.56 -4.55
C VAL A 74 1.03 -4.32 -5.55
N ILE A 75 2.18 -4.96 -5.37
CA ILE A 75 3.28 -4.89 -6.35
C ILE A 75 2.82 -5.46 -7.71
N GLU A 76 2.18 -6.63 -7.72
CA GLU A 76 1.63 -7.21 -8.96
C GLU A 76 0.63 -6.30 -9.68
N LEU A 77 -0.28 -5.67 -8.93
CA LEU A 77 -1.27 -4.74 -9.47
C LEU A 77 -0.62 -3.47 -10.02
N SER A 78 0.37 -2.92 -9.31
CA SER A 78 1.09 -1.74 -9.77
C SER A 78 1.87 -1.98 -11.08
N ARG A 79 2.44 -3.18 -11.25
CA ARG A 79 3.10 -3.53 -12.51
C ARG A 79 2.08 -3.57 -13.66
N ARG A 80 0.92 -4.18 -13.43
CA ARG A 80 -0.17 -4.25 -14.42
C ARG A 80 -0.71 -2.87 -14.79
N SER A 81 -0.83 -1.95 -13.84
CA SER A 81 -1.29 -0.58 -14.14
C SER A 81 -0.28 0.19 -15.01
N LEU A 82 1.02 0.03 -14.74
CA LEU A 82 2.09 0.62 -15.54
C LEU A 82 2.14 0.05 -16.97
N GLU A 83 1.88 -1.24 -17.14
CA GLU A 83 1.82 -1.91 -18.45
C GLU A 83 0.67 -1.39 -19.33
N MET A 84 -0.44 -0.97 -18.72
CA MET A 84 -1.52 -0.26 -19.42
C MET A 84 -1.26 1.23 -19.63
N GLY A 85 -0.07 1.72 -19.33
CA GLY A 85 0.31 3.11 -19.55
C GLY A 85 -0.30 4.08 -18.54
N LEU A 86 -0.96 3.60 -17.47
CA LEU A 86 -1.40 4.48 -16.40
C LEU A 86 -0.20 5.02 -15.63
N ARG A 87 -0.17 6.34 -15.45
CA ARG A 87 0.79 7.00 -14.58
C ARG A 87 0.25 7.01 -13.15
N PRO A 88 0.88 6.30 -12.20
CA PRO A 88 0.50 6.37 -10.80
C PRO A 88 0.77 7.79 -10.28
N ASP A 89 -0.14 8.31 -9.45
CA ASP A 89 0.09 9.57 -8.75
C ASP A 89 1.09 9.40 -7.59
N SER A 90 1.51 10.51 -6.97
CA SER A 90 2.47 10.48 -5.86
C SER A 90 2.05 9.56 -4.72
N PHE A 91 0.73 9.44 -4.48
CA PHE A 91 0.18 8.61 -3.42
C PHE A 91 0.21 7.11 -3.78
N SER A 92 -0.06 6.78 -5.04
CA SER A 92 0.09 5.45 -5.60
C SER A 92 1.53 4.98 -5.50
N ILE A 93 2.48 5.84 -5.87
CA ILE A 93 3.92 5.55 -5.79
C ILE A 93 4.33 5.26 -4.35
N LEU A 94 3.90 6.09 -3.39
CA LEU A 94 4.16 5.87 -1.97
C LEU A 94 3.66 4.48 -1.50
N ARG A 95 2.46 4.10 -1.91
CA ARG A 95 1.89 2.79 -1.57
C ARG A 95 2.65 1.62 -2.16
N ILE A 96 3.14 1.76 -3.39
CA ILE A 96 3.98 0.75 -4.05
C ILE A 96 5.30 0.59 -3.29
N LEU A 97 5.95 1.70 -2.93
CA LEU A 97 7.19 1.69 -2.15
C LEU A 97 7.00 1.00 -0.80
N LEU A 98 5.92 1.32 -0.08
CA LEU A 98 5.59 0.67 1.18
C LEU A 98 5.41 -0.84 1.00
N ALA A 99 4.69 -1.27 -0.05
CA ALA A 99 4.52 -2.68 -0.33
C ALA A 99 5.86 -3.38 -0.62
N CYS A 100 6.77 -2.73 -1.35
CA CYS A 100 8.12 -3.24 -1.61
C CYS A 100 8.94 -3.39 -0.32
N ILE A 101 8.94 -2.39 0.56
CA ILE A 101 9.64 -2.45 1.85
C ILE A 101 9.13 -3.64 2.66
N ARG A 102 7.81 -3.78 2.81
CA ARG A 102 7.20 -4.87 3.59
C ARG A 102 7.48 -6.25 3.01
N VAL A 103 7.50 -6.41 1.69
CA VAL A 103 7.91 -7.68 1.07
C VAL A 103 9.40 -7.96 1.29
N GLY A 104 10.24 -6.93 1.25
CA GLY A 104 11.67 -7.02 1.56
C GLY A 104 11.91 -7.46 2.99
N ASP A 105 11.23 -6.86 3.97
CA ASP A 105 11.33 -7.22 5.39
C ASP A 105 10.88 -8.66 5.65
N VAL A 106 9.77 -9.08 5.03
CA VAL A 106 9.28 -10.47 5.13
C VAL A 106 10.27 -11.48 4.56
N ILE A 107 11.05 -11.11 3.53
CA ILE A 107 12.07 -11.97 2.94
C ILE A 107 13.38 -11.91 3.77
N ALA A 108 13.70 -10.76 4.35
CA ALA A 108 14.92 -10.54 5.12
C ALA A 108 14.90 -11.22 6.50
N GLY A 109 13.71 -11.51 7.05
CA GLY A 109 13.52 -12.39 8.20
C GLY A 109 14.24 -11.92 9.46
N GLU A 110 13.62 -11.00 10.20
CA GLU A 110 13.82 -10.85 11.65
C GLU A 110 12.59 -11.39 12.41
#